data_AF-A0A2V8IB13-F1
#
_entry.id   AF-A0A2V8IB13-F1
#
_cell.length_a   1.000
_cell.length_b   1.000
_cell.length_c   1.000
_cell.angle_alpha   90.00
_cell.angle_beta   90.00
_cell.angle_gamma   90.00
#
_symmetry.space_group_name_H-M   'P 1'
#
loop_
_entity.id
_entity.type
_entity.pdbx_description
1 polymer ?
#
loop_
_entity_poly.entity_id
_entity_poly.type
_entity_poly.pdbx_seq_one_letter_code
_entity_poly.pdbx_strand_id
1 'polypeptide(L)'
;MRDSILLTSGAINLSVGGTPVRPPLPETLIKSTIYNVWKNQDDGPGVWRRSLYVYRKRGMMFPMFEVFDMPDSNFSAGRRSVSTVPTQALTLINNDFVLKQAQLFADRVKKEAGDDPVKQIRLAYRI
;
A
#
# COMPACT_ATOMS: atom_id res chain seq x y z
N MET A 1 2.48 4.47 -5.47
CA MET A 1 1.79 3.16 -5.57
C MET A 1 0.83 2.91 -4.43
N ARG A 2 1.28 2.63 -3.19
CA ARG A 2 0.36 2.31 -2.08
C ARG A 2 -0.77 3.31 -1.86
N ASP A 3 -0.46 4.61 -1.85
CA ASP A 3 -1.49 5.65 -1.64
C ASP A 3 -2.49 5.71 -2.81
N SER A 4 -2.04 5.48 -4.03
CA SER A 4 -2.91 5.37 -5.21
C SER A 4 -3.88 4.19 -5.07
N ILE A 5 -3.38 3.02 -4.63
CA ILE A 5 -4.20 1.83 -4.40
C ILE A 5 -5.30 2.12 -3.35
N LEU A 6 -4.94 2.73 -2.22
CA LEU A 6 -5.88 3.10 -1.17
C LEU A 6 -6.90 4.16 -1.62
N LEU A 7 -6.47 5.10 -2.45
CA LEU A 7 -7.32 6.17 -2.96
C LEU A 7 -8.35 5.62 -3.95
N THR A 8 -7.90 4.80 -4.91
CA THR A 8 -8.76 4.18 -5.92
C THR A 8 -9.79 3.25 -5.27
N SER A 9 -9.39 2.44 -4.28
CA SER A 9 -10.33 1.60 -3.53
C SER A 9 -11.30 2.38 -2.64
N GLY A 10 -11.03 3.66 -2.38
CA GLY A 10 -11.81 4.49 -1.47
C GLY A 10 -11.53 4.21 0.01
N ALA A 11 -10.53 3.39 0.33
CA ALA A 11 -10.21 2.98 1.70
C ALA A 11 -9.24 3.92 2.42
N ILE A 12 -8.69 4.92 1.71
CA ILE A 12 -7.64 5.79 2.26
C ILE A 12 -8.12 6.60 3.46
N ASN A 13 -7.38 6.52 4.56
CA ASN A 13 -7.57 7.38 5.72
C ASN A 13 -6.70 8.64 5.59
N LEU A 14 -7.35 9.79 5.41
CA LEU A 14 -6.74 11.10 5.20
C LEU A 14 -6.48 11.90 6.49
N SER A 15 -6.81 11.36 7.67
CA SER A 15 -6.58 12.03 8.95
C SER A 15 -5.14 12.54 9.09
N VAL A 16 -5.00 13.76 9.60
CA VAL A 16 -3.70 14.43 9.77
C VAL A 16 -3.21 14.25 11.21
N GLY A 17 -1.92 13.94 11.36
CA GLY A 17 -1.25 13.82 12.67
C GLY A 17 -1.41 12.43 13.31
N GLY A 18 -1.12 12.32 14.60
CA GLY A 18 -1.18 11.06 15.34
C GLY A 18 0.03 10.15 15.16
N THR A 19 -0.03 8.96 15.76
CA THR A 19 1.09 8.02 15.78
C THR A 19 1.29 7.31 14.44
N PRO A 20 2.53 6.90 14.12
CA PRO A 20 2.80 6.08 12.95
C PRO A 20 2.13 4.71 13.03
N VAL A 21 1.68 4.22 11.87
CA VAL A 21 1.10 2.89 11.70
C VAL A 21 2.13 1.88 11.24
N ARG A 22 1.90 0.60 11.53
CA ARG A 22 2.75 -0.53 11.14
C ARG A 22 1.88 -1.57 10.46
N PRO A 23 1.64 -1.43 9.14
CA PRO A 23 0.89 -2.42 8.38
C PRO A 23 1.47 -3.83 8.59
N PRO A 24 0.65 -4.88 8.49
CA PRO A 24 1.11 -6.21 8.81
C PRO A 24 2.21 -6.66 7.85
N LEU A 25 3.22 -7.28 8.42
CA LEU A 25 4.29 -7.97 7.71
C LEU A 25 4.31 -9.46 8.10
N PRO A 26 4.75 -10.35 7.19
CA PRO A 26 5.05 -11.73 7.53
C PRO A 26 5.98 -11.82 8.74
N GLU A 27 5.72 -12.77 9.64
CA GLU A 27 6.51 -12.95 10.87
C GLU A 27 8.00 -13.21 10.58
N THR A 28 8.30 -13.87 9.45
CA THR A 28 9.65 -14.12 8.97
C THR A 28 10.44 -12.82 8.73
N LEU A 29 9.79 -11.79 8.19
CA LEU A 29 10.40 -10.47 7.98
C LEU A 29 10.52 -9.67 9.27
N ILE A 30 9.70 -9.92 10.27
CA ILE A 30 9.82 -9.25 11.56
C ILE A 30 11.01 -9.82 12.33
N LYS A 31 11.13 -11.16 12.35
CA LYS A 31 12.23 -11.88 13.02
C LYS A 31 13.60 -11.57 12.41
N SER A 32 13.66 -11.19 11.13
CA SER A 32 14.92 -10.76 10.51
C SER A 32 15.33 -9.33 10.89
N THR A 33 14.47 -8.57 11.58
CA THR A 33 14.77 -7.17 11.94
C THR A 33 15.54 -7.08 13.24
N ILE A 34 16.53 -6.18 13.26
CA ILE A 34 17.31 -5.92 14.48
C ILE A 34 16.40 -5.28 15.53
N TYR A 35 16.29 -5.95 16.69
CA TYR A 35 15.52 -5.57 17.89
C TYR A 35 13.98 -5.67 17.79
N ASN A 36 13.41 -6.44 16.85
CA ASN A 36 11.94 -6.62 16.74
C ASN A 36 11.15 -5.30 16.79
N VAL A 37 11.70 -4.25 16.17
CA VAL A 37 11.14 -2.89 16.23
C VAL A 37 9.81 -2.74 15.53
N TRP A 38 9.48 -3.69 14.65
CA TRP A 38 8.21 -3.72 13.95
C TRP A 38 7.15 -4.45 14.76
N LYS A 39 6.31 -3.68 15.46
CA LYS A 39 5.11 -4.17 16.12
C LYS A 39 3.98 -4.26 15.10
N ASN A 40 3.71 -5.45 14.57
CA ASN A 40 2.62 -5.66 13.63
C ASN A 40 1.29 -5.13 14.16
N GLN A 41 0.53 -4.51 13.30
CA GLN A 41 -0.86 -4.17 13.52
C GLN A 41 -1.71 -4.96 12.53
N ASP A 42 -2.95 -5.25 12.91
CA ASP A 42 -3.89 -5.95 12.05
C ASP A 42 -4.18 -5.14 10.79
N ASP A 43 -4.39 -5.85 9.67
CA ASP A 43 -4.79 -5.17 8.44
C ASP A 43 -6.22 -4.64 8.55
N GLY A 44 -6.40 -3.36 8.23
CA GLY A 44 -7.70 -2.71 8.29
C GLY A 44 -7.61 -1.18 8.24
N PRO A 45 -8.76 -0.48 8.40
CA PRO A 45 -8.83 0.98 8.31
C PRO A 45 -7.86 1.73 9.24
N GLY A 46 -7.47 1.11 10.36
CA GLY A 46 -6.46 1.65 11.28
C GLY A 46 -5.06 1.80 10.68
N VAL A 47 -4.69 0.94 9.73
CA VAL A 47 -3.37 0.95 9.05
C VAL A 47 -3.43 1.46 7.61
N TRP A 48 -4.62 1.67 7.04
CA TRP A 48 -4.84 2.22 5.70
C TRP A 48 -4.70 3.75 5.63
N ARG A 49 -3.77 4.29 6.41
CA ARG A 49 -3.38 5.71 6.37
C ARG A 49 -2.45 5.98 5.19
N ARG A 50 -2.33 7.25 4.80
CA ARG A 50 -1.30 7.73 3.85
C ARG A 50 0.06 7.15 4.20
N SER A 51 0.84 6.80 3.18
CA SER A 51 2.15 6.16 3.31
C SER A 51 3.14 6.99 4.13
N LEU A 52 2.93 8.31 4.20
CA LEU A 52 3.63 9.23 5.11
C LEU A 52 3.56 8.80 6.59
N TYR A 53 2.48 8.17 7.02
CA TYR A 53 2.28 7.71 8.41
C TYR A 53 2.78 6.29 8.65
N VAL A 54 3.31 5.59 7.64
CA VAL A 54 3.90 4.27 7.86
C VAL A 54 5.22 4.44 8.60
N TYR A 55 5.37 3.68 9.69
CA TYR A 55 6.56 3.70 10.51
C TYR A 55 7.81 3.44 9.67
N ARG A 56 8.81 4.30 9.83
CA ARG A 56 10.09 4.23 9.11
C ARG A 56 11.24 4.15 10.09
N LYS A 57 12.17 3.25 9.85
CA LYS A 57 13.46 3.16 10.55
C LYS A 57 14.56 3.04 9.50
N ARG A 58 15.70 3.72 9.70
CA ARG A 58 16.79 3.79 8.70
C ARG A 58 17.24 2.42 8.17
N GLY A 59 17.34 1.42 9.05
CA GLY A 59 17.77 0.05 8.69
C GLY A 59 16.62 -0.91 8.39
N MET A 60 15.39 -0.43 8.18
CA MET A 60 14.25 -1.29 7.86
C MET A 60 13.32 -0.55 6.89
N MET A 61 13.33 -0.98 5.64
CA MET A 61 12.38 -0.51 4.65
C MET A 61 11.10 -1.33 4.73
N PHE A 62 9.95 -0.67 4.60
CA PHE A 62 8.69 -1.39 4.42
C PHE A 62 8.72 -2.06 3.04
N PRO A 63 8.54 -3.40 2.93
CA PRO A 63 8.78 -4.14 1.70
C PRO A 63 8.05 -3.59 0.47
N MET A 64 6.81 -3.14 0.63
CA MET A 64 6.08 -2.53 -0.50
C MET A 64 6.75 -1.25 -1.00
N PHE A 65 7.36 -0.46 -0.12
CA PHE A 65 8.07 0.75 -0.55
C PHE A 65 9.38 0.41 -1.25
N GLU A 66 10.09 -0.61 -0.77
CA GLU A 66 11.30 -1.13 -1.38
C GLU A 66 11.05 -1.65 -2.80
N VAL A 67 10.02 -2.49 -2.98
CA VAL A 67 9.61 -3.00 -4.30
C VAL A 67 9.32 -1.87 -5.29
N PHE A 68 8.75 -0.75 -4.82
CA PHE A 68 8.43 0.42 -5.64
C PHE A 68 9.48 1.54 -5.52
N ASP A 69 10.76 1.17 -5.53
CA ASP A 69 11.90 2.06 -5.69
C ASP A 69 11.94 3.19 -4.64
N MET A 70 11.69 2.88 -3.37
CA MET A 70 11.95 3.84 -2.30
C MET A 70 13.46 4.11 -2.22
N PRO A 71 13.89 5.39 -2.20
CA PRO A 71 15.31 5.72 -2.06
C PRO A 71 15.91 5.17 -0.76
N ASP A 72 17.17 4.74 -0.85
CA ASP A 72 17.96 4.32 0.30
C ASP A 72 18.06 5.46 1.33
N SER A 73 18.00 5.12 2.62
CA SER A 73 17.96 6.11 3.70
C SER A 73 19.35 6.60 4.14
N ASN A 74 20.43 6.07 3.56
CA ASN A 74 21.82 6.40 3.86
C ASN A 74 22.47 7.31 2.81
N PHE A 75 21.86 7.44 1.63
CA PHE A 75 22.39 8.24 0.52
C PHE A 75 21.40 9.32 0.09
N SER A 76 21.92 10.41 -0.46
CA SER A 76 21.07 11.43 -1.08
C SER A 76 20.59 10.95 -2.45
N ALA A 77 19.29 11.04 -2.70
CA ALA A 77 18.68 10.74 -4.00
C ALA A 77 18.07 12.01 -4.58
N GLY A 78 18.72 12.61 -5.59
CA GLY A 78 18.24 13.83 -6.25
C GLY A 78 17.01 13.60 -7.14
N ARG A 79 16.72 12.34 -7.49
CA ARG A 79 15.55 11.93 -8.27
C ARG A 79 15.18 10.49 -7.91
N ARG A 80 13.88 10.18 -7.95
CA ARG A 80 13.40 8.80 -7.84
C ARG A 80 13.63 8.05 -9.15
N SER A 81 14.23 6.87 -9.10
CA SER A 81 14.26 5.95 -10.24
C SER A 81 12.84 5.52 -10.59
N VAL A 82 12.59 5.32 -11.88
CA VAL A 82 11.34 4.73 -12.37
C VAL A 82 11.71 3.43 -13.03
N SER A 83 11.24 2.33 -12.44
CA SER A 83 11.50 0.98 -12.92
C SER A 83 10.19 0.34 -13.36
N THR A 84 10.26 -0.59 -14.30
CA THR A 84 9.17 -1.50 -14.65
C THR A 84 9.72 -2.92 -14.60
N VAL A 85 9.88 -3.44 -13.38
CA VAL A 85 10.47 -4.76 -13.17
C VAL A 85 9.39 -5.82 -12.92
N PRO A 86 9.59 -7.09 -13.36
CA PRO A 86 8.59 -8.14 -13.19
C PRO A 86 8.15 -8.35 -11.73
N THR A 87 9.05 -8.13 -10.76
CA THR A 87 8.75 -8.24 -9.33
C THR A 87 7.71 -7.22 -8.85
N GLN A 88 7.67 -6.02 -9.43
CA GLN A 88 6.64 -5.02 -9.14
C GLN A 88 5.28 -5.47 -9.62
N ALA A 89 5.18 -5.99 -10.85
CA ALA A 89 3.93 -6.53 -11.39
C ALA A 89 3.46 -7.76 -10.60
N LEU A 90 4.38 -8.67 -10.27
CA LEU A 90 4.09 -9.86 -9.47
C LEU A 90 3.56 -9.49 -8.08
N THR A 91 4.12 -8.44 -7.47
CA THR A 91 3.64 -7.90 -6.19
C THR A 91 2.21 -7.38 -6.30
N LEU A 92 1.86 -6.69 -7.39
CA LEU A 92 0.49 -6.19 -7.57
C LEU A 92 -0.54 -7.32 -7.72
N ILE A 93 -0.15 -8.46 -8.28
CA ILE A 93 -1.08 -9.58 -8.54
C ILE A 93 -1.18 -10.54 -7.34
N ASN A 94 -0.16 -10.63 -6.47
CA ASN A 94 -0.08 -11.65 -5.41
C ASN A 94 -0.04 -11.13 -3.98
N ASN A 95 -0.02 -9.81 -3.77
CA ASN A 95 0.06 -9.27 -2.41
C ASN A 95 -1.32 -9.17 -1.77
N ASP A 96 -1.48 -9.73 -0.56
CA ASP A 96 -2.77 -9.77 0.18
C ASP A 96 -3.41 -8.39 0.34
N PHE A 97 -2.61 -7.36 0.65
CA PHE A 97 -3.11 -6.00 0.75
C PHE A 97 -3.65 -5.52 -0.61
N VAL A 98 -2.95 -5.78 -1.71
CA VAL A 98 -3.40 -5.36 -3.05
C VAL A 98 -4.69 -6.09 -3.44
N LEU A 99 -4.77 -7.40 -3.20
CA LEU A 99 -5.96 -8.20 -3.48
C LEU A 99 -7.17 -7.72 -2.67
N LYS A 100 -6.97 -7.40 -1.39
CA LYS A 100 -8.04 -6.85 -0.54
C LYS A 100 -8.51 -5.48 -1.01
N GLN A 101 -7.59 -4.60 -1.41
CA GLN A 101 -7.96 -3.29 -1.95
C GLN A 101 -8.63 -3.40 -3.33
N ALA A 102 -8.26 -4.39 -4.15
CA ALA A 102 -8.94 -4.69 -5.41
C ALA A 102 -10.38 -5.15 -5.19
N GLN A 103 -10.64 -5.96 -4.16
CA GLN A 103 -12.01 -6.33 -3.77
C GLN A 103 -12.82 -5.10 -3.33
N LEU A 104 -12.25 -4.24 -2.49
CA LEU A 104 -12.91 -3.00 -2.06
C LEU A 104 -13.21 -2.07 -3.24
N PHE A 105 -12.30 -1.98 -4.20
CA PHE A 105 -12.53 -1.23 -5.44
C PHE A 105 -13.67 -1.81 -6.27
N ALA A 106 -13.73 -3.13 -6.44
CA ALA A 106 -14.82 -3.81 -7.13
C ALA A 106 -16.17 -3.55 -6.44
N ASP A 107 -16.22 -3.64 -5.12
CA ASP A 107 -17.42 -3.38 -4.33
C ASP A 107 -17.86 -1.91 -4.44
N ARG A 108 -16.91 -0.97 -4.44
CA ARG A 108 -17.17 0.46 -4.67
C ARG A 108 -17.79 0.69 -6.03
N VAL A 109 -17.22 0.12 -7.09
CA VAL A 109 -17.72 0.27 -8.46
C VAL A 109 -19.13 -0.30 -8.61
N LYS A 110 -19.38 -1.50 -8.06
CA LYS A 110 -20.73 -2.11 -8.05
C LYS A 110 -21.74 -1.26 -7.29
N LYS A 111 -21.36 -0.73 -6.12
CA LYS A 111 -22.22 0.12 -5.30
C LYS A 111 -22.61 1.41 -6.02
N GLU A 112 -21.67 2.05 -6.70
CA GLU A 112 -21.89 3.35 -7.35
C GLU A 112 -22.55 3.23 -8.74
N ALA A 113 -22.27 2.17 -9.51
CA ALA A 113 -22.77 1.98 -10.88
C ALA A 113 -23.95 1.00 -11.01
N GLY A 114 -24.27 0.24 -9.95
CA GLY A 114 -25.24 -0.86 -9.98
C GLY A 114 -24.71 -2.08 -10.74
N ASP A 115 -25.62 -2.95 -11.18
CA ASP A 115 -25.29 -4.24 -11.81
C ASP A 115 -25.04 -4.17 -13.34
N ASP A 116 -24.96 -2.98 -13.92
CA ASP A 116 -24.69 -2.78 -15.35
C ASP A 116 -23.17 -2.78 -15.64
N PRO A 117 -22.63 -3.81 -16.34
CA PRO A 117 -21.19 -3.91 -16.58
C PRO A 117 -20.61 -2.72 -17.38
N VAL A 118 -21.39 -2.14 -18.30
CA VAL A 118 -20.92 -1.01 -19.12
C VAL A 118 -20.77 0.23 -18.26
N LYS A 119 -21.70 0.46 -17.33
CA LYS A 119 -21.58 1.57 -16.35
C LYS A 119 -20.44 1.32 -15.38
N GLN A 120 -20.25 0.09 -14.90
CA GLN A 120 -19.13 -0.27 -14.02
C GLN A 120 -17.77 0.00 -14.67
N ILE A 121 -17.58 -0.44 -15.92
CA ILE A 121 -16.33 -0.18 -16.68
C ILE A 121 -16.12 1.33 -16.85
N ARG A 122 -17.14 2.07 -17.28
CA ARG A 122 -17.03 3.54 -17.46
C ARG A 122 -16.68 4.26 -16.17
N LEU A 123 -17.23 3.83 -15.04
CA LEU A 123 -16.90 4.39 -13.74
C LEU A 123 -15.46 4.06 -13.34
N ALA A 124 -15.05 2.80 -13.49
CA ALA A 124 -13.72 2.34 -13.13
C ALA A 124 -12.61 3.12 -13.87
N TYR A 125 -12.82 3.52 -15.12
CA TYR A 125 -11.88 4.36 -15.88
C TYR A 125 -11.80 5.82 -15.41
N ARG A 126 -12.77 6.31 -14.64
CA ARG A 126 -12.80 7.69 -14.12
C ARG A 126 -12.20 7.82 -12.72
N ILE A 127 -12.14 6.72 -11.97
CA ILE A 127 -11.54 6.65 -10.63
C ILE A 127 -10.04 6.46 -10.77
#